data_AF-A0A846YUI1-F1
#
_entry.id   AF-A0A846YUI1-F1
#
_cell.length_a   1.000
_cell.length_b   1.000
_cell.length_c   1.000
_cell.angle_alpha   90.00
_cell.angle_beta   90.00
_cell.angle_gamma   90.00
#
_symmetry.space_group_name_H-M   'P 1'
#
loop_
_entity.id
_entity.type
_entity.pdbx_description
1 polymer ?
#
loop_
_entity_poly.entity_id
_entity_poly.type
_entity_poly.pdbx_seq_one_letter_code
_entity_poly.pdbx_strand_id
1 'polypeptide(L)' 'MVAALSLLSAARAEVDQMEAALMFTARSRGLSWPQISRAMGLASAQAAQQRFGRVTRRVESRRGSA' A
#
# COMPACT_ATOMS: atom_id res chain seq x y z
N MET A 1 15.70 11.59 -20.89
CA MET A 1 14.72 10.54 -20.55
C MET A 1 15.06 9.77 -19.26
N VAL A 2 16.33 9.50 -18.93
CA VAL A 2 16.73 8.87 -17.65
C VAL A 2 16.20 9.62 -16.41
N ALA A 3 16.25 10.95 -16.40
CA ALA A 3 15.69 11.76 -15.31
C ALA A 3 14.17 11.60 -15.13
N ALA A 4 13.41 11.23 -16.17
CA ALA A 4 11.97 10.97 -16.02
C ALA A 4 11.68 9.65 -15.31
N LEU A 5 12.63 8.71 -15.27
CA LEU A 5 12.48 7.45 -14.54
C LEU A 5 12.48 7.66 -13.02
N SER A 6 13.14 8.72 -12.51
CA SER A 6 13.08 9.06 -11.09
C SER A 6 11.70 9.56 -10.69
N LEU A 7 10.98 10.26 -11.59
CA LEU A 7 9.60 10.68 -11.37
C LEU A 7 8.67 9.49 -11.20
N LEU A 8 8.88 8.41 -11.95
CA LEU A 8 8.12 7.17 -11.78
C LEU A 8 8.35 6.53 -10.40
N SER A 9 9.58 6.56 -9.91
CA SER A 9 9.91 6.08 -8.56
C SER A 9 9.24 6.92 -7.48
N ALA A 10 9.22 8.25 -7.63
CA ALA A 10 8.51 9.16 -6.73
C ALA A 10 7.00 8.89 -6.75
N ALA A 11 6.39 8.79 -7.94
CA ALA A 11 4.97 8.50 -8.08
C ALA A 11 4.58 7.16 -7.43
N ARG A 12 5.40 6.11 -7.57
CA ARG A 12 5.18 4.83 -6.88
C ARG A 12 5.28 4.94 -5.37
N ALA A 13 6.15 5.80 -4.85
CA ALA A 13 6.24 6.05 -3.42
C ALA A 13 4.99 6.75 -2.88
N GLU A 14 4.44 7.72 -3.61
CA GLU A 14 3.16 8.35 -3.27
C GLU A 14 2.00 7.34 -3.27
N VAL A 15 1.92 6.49 -4.30
CA VAL A 15 0.90 5.44 -4.37
C VAL A 15 1.02 4.45 -3.22
N ASP A 16 2.24 4.01 -2.88
CA ASP A 16 2.47 3.12 -1.73
C ASP A 16 2.00 3.77 -0.41
N GLN A 17 2.26 5.07 -0.21
CA GLN A 17 1.81 5.81 0.97
C GLN A 17 0.28 5.91 1.04
N MET A 18 -0.37 6.29 -0.06
CA MET A 18 -1.83 6.37 -0.14
C MET A 18 -2.49 5.01 0.10
N GLU A 19 -1.95 3.95 -0.49
CA GLU A 19 -2.45 2.59 -0.30
C GLU A 19 -2.33 2.14 1.16
N ALA A 20 -1.17 2.35 1.79
CA ALA A 20 -0.97 2.02 3.21
C ALA A 20 -1.96 2.79 4.11
N ALA A 21 -2.12 4.11 3.87
CA ALA A 21 -3.03 4.96 4.62
C ALA A 21 -4.51 4.55 4.46
N LEU A 22 -4.92 4.21 3.24
CA LEU A 22 -6.29 3.74 2.96
C LEU A 22 -6.58 2.40 3.63
N MET A 23 -5.67 1.43 3.51
CA MET A 23 -5.84 0.13 4.16
C MET A 23 -5.83 0.26 5.69
N PHE A 24 -4.97 1.11 6.26
CA PHE A 24 -4.99 1.43 7.69
C PHE A 24 -6.32 2.06 8.12
N THR A 25 -6.82 3.04 7.36
CA THR A 25 -8.10 3.70 7.63
C THR A 25 -9.28 2.74 7.52
N ALA A 26 -9.27 1.83 6.55
CA ALA A 26 -10.29 0.78 6.45
C ALA A 26 -10.27 -0.11 7.71
N ARG A 27 -9.08 -0.51 8.17
CA ARG A 27 -8.92 -1.30 9.39
C ARG A 27 -9.36 -0.54 10.65
N SER A 28 -9.04 0.74 10.77
CA SER A 28 -9.46 1.57 11.93
C SER A 28 -10.97 1.79 11.97
N ARG A 29 -11.63 1.77 10.80
CA ARG A 29 -13.09 1.78 10.66
C ARG A 29 -13.75 0.40 10.83
N GLY A 30 -12.98 -0.63 11.22
CA GLY A 30 -13.50 -1.96 11.53
C GLY A 30 -13.73 -2.88 10.32
N LEU A 31 -13.32 -2.49 9.09
CA LEU A 31 -13.45 -3.39 7.94
C LEU A 31 -12.55 -4.62 8.12
N SER A 32 -13.14 -5.81 8.00
CA SER A 32 -12.42 -7.08 8.02
C SER A 32 -11.59 -7.28 6.76
N TRP A 33 -10.55 -8.12 6.84
CA TRP A 33 -9.72 -8.48 5.67
C TRP A 33 -10.51 -9.05 4.48
N PRO A 34 -11.56 -9.88 4.66
CA PRO A 34 -12.44 -10.28 3.55
C PRO A 34 -13.20 -9.10 2.89
N GLN A 35 -13.64 -8.10 3.66
CA GLN A 35 -14.29 -6.91 3.09
C GLN A 35 -13.29 -6.07 2.28
N ILE A 36 -12.08 -5.91 2.81
CA ILE A 36 -10.98 -5.21 2.12
C ILE A 36 -10.58 -5.96 0.85
N SER A 37 -10.46 -7.28 0.90
CA SER A 37 -10.09 -8.07 -0.29
C SER A 37 -11.13 -7.92 -1.40
N ARG A 38 -12.42 -7.97 -1.07
CA ARG A 38 -13.49 -7.73 -2.05
C ARG A 38 -13.44 -6.31 -2.62
N ALA A 39 -13.28 -5.29 -1.77
CA ALA A 39 -13.22 -3.90 -2.22
C ALA A 39 -12.02 -3.61 -3.13
N MET A 40 -10.89 -4.29 -2.90
CA MET A 40 -9.66 -4.12 -3.67
C MET A 40 -9.49 -5.13 -4.82
N GLY A 41 -10.45 -6.02 -5.07
CA GLY A 41 -10.34 -7.06 -6.09
C GLY A 41 -9.24 -8.10 -5.84
N LEU A 42 -8.90 -8.36 -4.57
CA LEU A 42 -7.88 -9.34 -4.18
C LEU A 42 -8.49 -10.73 -3.99
N ALA A 43 -7.72 -11.75 -4.36
CA ALA A 43 -8.16 -13.15 -4.36
C ALA A 43 -8.61 -13.70 -2.99
N SER A 44 -8.12 -13.14 -1.88
CA SER A 44 -8.46 -13.60 -0.53
C SER A 44 -8.19 -12.56 0.55
N ALA A 45 -8.73 -12.81 1.74
CA ALA A 45 -8.42 -12.04 2.96
C ALA A 45 -6.93 -12.08 3.30
N GLN A 46 -6.28 -13.23 3.13
CA GLN A 46 -4.85 -13.38 3.34
C GLN A 46 -4.06 -12.54 2.32
N ALA A 47 -4.50 -12.47 1.06
CA ALA A 47 -3.88 -11.62 0.04
C ALA A 47 -3.96 -10.13 0.43
N ALA A 48 -5.08 -9.69 1.03
CA ALA A 48 -5.21 -8.34 1.58
C ALA A 48 -4.24 -8.09 2.75
N GLN A 49 -4.19 -9.00 3.73
CA GLN A 49 -3.28 -8.86 4.88
C GLN A 49 -1.81 -8.83 4.44
N GLN A 50 -1.40 -9.72 3.54
CA GLN A 50 -0.04 -9.75 3.02
C GLN A 50 0.28 -8.49 2.20
N ARG A 51 -0.67 -7.99 1.40
CA ARG A 51 -0.51 -6.75 0.63
C ARG A 51 -0.29 -5.57 1.57
N PHE A 52 -1.09 -5.45 2.62
CA PHE A 52 -0.92 -4.43 3.66
C PHE A 52 0.49 -4.51 4.28
N GLY A 53 0.92 -5.70 4.73
CA GLY A 53 2.27 -5.87 5.29
C GLY A 53 3.39 -5.51 4.32
N ARG A 54 3.25 -5.85 3.03
CA ARG A 54 4.23 -5.49 1.99
C ARG A 54 4.28 -3.99 1.75
N VAL A 55 3.14 -3.32 1.58
CA VAL A 55 3.11 -1.89 1.27
C VAL A 55 3.60 -1.06 2.45
N THR A 56 3.23 -1.41 3.69
CA THR A 56 3.72 -0.73 4.89
C THR A 56 5.24 -0.84 5.02
N ARG A 57 5.81 -2.04 4.83
CA ARG A 57 7.26 -2.22 4.85
C ARG A 57 7.98 -1.40 3.77
N ARG A 58 7.39 -1.28 2.57
CA ARG A 58 7.93 -0.42 1.50
C ARG A 58 7.91 1.06 1.88
N VAL A 59 6.87 1.53 2.57
CA VAL A 59 6.77 2.91 3.07
C VAL A 59 7.82 3.17 4.14
N GLU A 60 7.95 2.28 5.12
CA GLU A 60 8.94 2.38 6.20
C GLU A 60 10.38 2.41 5.67
N SER A 61 10.71 1.48 4.77
CA SER A 61 12.04 1.42 4.13
C SER A 61 12.41 2.72 3.41
N ARG A 62 11.44 3.40 2.78
CA ARG A 62 11.70 4.67 2.08
C ARG A 62 11.82 5.84 3.04
N ARG A 63 11.01 5.88 4.11
CA ARG A 63 11.13 6.90 5.16
C ARG A 63 12.51 6.88 5.82
N GLY A 64 13.09 5.69 6.01
CA GLY A 64 14.46 5.56 6.56
C GLY A 64 15.59 5.87 5.55
N SER A 65 15.25 6.11 4.29
CA SER A 65 16.21 6.45 3.22
C SER A 65 16.19 7.94 2.84
N ALA A 66 15.32 8.74 3.45
CA ALA A 66 15.17 10.19 3.27
C ALA A 66 15.77 10.93 4.47
#